data_AF-A0A2G6GDQ0-F1
#
_entry.id   AF-A0A2G6GDQ0-F1
#
_cell.length_a   1.000
_cell.length_b   1.000
_cell.length_c   1.000
_cell.angle_alpha   90.00
_cell.angle_beta   90.00
_cell.angle_gamma   90.00
#
_symmetry.space_group_name_H-M   'P 1'
#
loop_
_entity.id
_entity.type
_entity.pdbx_description
1 polymer ?
#
loop_
_entity_poly.entity_id
_entity_poly.type
_entity_poly.pdbx_seq_one_letter_code
_entity_poly.pdbx_strand_id
1 'polypeptide(L)'
;MKLALKELAKKSDRPLTMWGISSADGTRERVLSEFTNGKIITLTDSPNTGNKKEFDRLLTHGNSFFHCGCWVDIEPDFLKKNPYSRHFQSGFDIIWECCTFQMYGNNRKEQMQYIAESLKPDGLVFLYEKLNTPLHEDFMRMEVLKTKFKERYFNKKDIIMKEKSILKTMHTECVTLDELINEAKNIFRYGALIWNAGNFYEIVVTDSKKSLLSFINLLPAIFVPNEYRLIKKQVQFLFANGKALKNYKYNV
;
A
#
# COMPACT_ATOMS: atom_id res chain seq x y z
N MET A 1 0.29 -0.49 12.06
CA MET A 1 0.01 0.62 11.12
C MET A 1 -1.15 1.51 11.53
N LYS A 2 -2.40 1.03 11.66
CA LYS A 2 -3.55 1.90 12.03
C LYS A 2 -3.32 2.70 13.33
N LEU A 3 -2.67 2.11 14.32
CA LEU A 3 -2.22 2.81 15.54
C LEU A 3 -1.22 3.93 15.25
N ALA A 4 -0.17 3.64 14.47
CA ALA A 4 0.84 4.63 14.09
C ALA A 4 0.22 5.81 13.32
N LEU A 5 -0.70 5.53 12.38
CA LEU A 5 -1.42 6.57 11.64
C LEU A 5 -2.36 7.39 12.52
N LYS A 6 -3.03 6.76 13.50
CA LYS A 6 -3.82 7.50 14.50
C LYS A 6 -2.96 8.46 15.32
N GLU A 7 -1.79 8.01 15.79
CA GLU A 7 -0.87 8.87 16.52
C GLU A 7 -0.26 9.96 15.63
N LEU A 8 0.00 9.66 14.35
CA LEU A 8 0.43 10.66 13.38
C LEU A 8 -0.65 11.74 13.17
N ALA A 9 -1.91 11.33 13.00
CA ALA A 9 -3.03 12.24 12.79
C ALA A 9 -3.32 13.11 14.03
N LYS A 10 -3.10 12.60 15.24
CA LYS A 10 -3.22 13.39 16.48
C LYS A 10 -2.20 14.53 16.58
N LYS A 11 -1.03 14.38 15.92
CA LYS A 11 0.02 15.42 15.88
C LYS A 11 -0.25 16.51 14.84
N SER A 12 -1.31 16.38 14.04
CA SER A 12 -1.68 17.37 13.04
C SER A 12 -2.82 18.26 13.56
N ASP A 13 -2.70 19.56 13.31
CA ASP A 13 -3.74 20.54 13.66
C ASP A 13 -4.97 20.44 12.74
N ARG A 14 -4.83 19.77 11.60
CA ARG A 14 -5.91 19.50 10.64
C ARG A 14 -6.11 18.01 10.43
N PRO A 15 -7.28 17.58 9.93
CA PRO A 15 -7.43 16.22 9.43
C PRO A 15 -6.40 15.91 8.33
N LEU A 16 -5.86 14.69 8.38
CA LEU A 16 -5.04 14.16 7.29
C LEU A 16 -5.96 13.63 6.19
N THR A 17 -5.47 13.69 4.96
CA THR A 17 -6.14 13.19 3.76
C THR A 17 -5.43 11.95 3.27
N MET A 18 -6.19 10.89 3.01
CA MET A 18 -5.64 9.62 2.55
C MET A 18 -6.35 9.14 1.28
N TRP A 19 -5.58 8.63 0.33
CA TRP A 19 -6.08 7.91 -0.83
C TRP A 19 -5.70 6.43 -0.73
N GLY A 20 -6.70 5.54 -0.69
CA GLY A 20 -6.52 4.10 -0.82
C GLY A 20 -6.77 3.66 -2.27
N ILE A 21 -5.68 3.35 -2.98
CA ILE A 21 -5.69 3.05 -4.41
C ILE A 21 -6.29 1.66 -4.63
N SER A 22 -7.40 1.61 -5.36
CA SER A 22 -8.08 0.37 -5.75
C SER A 22 -8.32 -0.60 -4.58
N SER A 23 -8.64 -0.07 -3.40
CA SER A 23 -8.86 -0.82 -2.14
C SER A 23 -10.19 -1.59 -2.10
N ALA A 24 -10.62 -2.16 -3.23
CA ALA A 24 -11.87 -2.89 -3.42
C ALA A 24 -13.08 -2.11 -2.87
N ASP A 25 -13.77 -2.68 -1.87
CA ASP A 25 -14.93 -2.04 -1.27
C ASP A 25 -14.57 -0.90 -0.33
N GLY A 26 -13.29 -0.60 -0.04
CA GLY A 26 -12.87 0.51 0.83
C GLY A 26 -12.91 0.21 2.33
N THR A 27 -12.93 -1.07 2.73
CA THR A 27 -12.99 -1.46 4.15
C THR A 27 -11.89 -0.82 4.99
N ARG A 28 -10.64 -0.72 4.48
CA ARG A 28 -9.53 -0.14 5.23
C ARG A 28 -9.76 1.34 5.50
N GLU A 29 -10.19 2.06 4.48
CA GLU A 29 -10.41 3.50 4.46
C GLU A 29 -11.55 3.89 5.41
N ARG A 30 -12.69 3.21 5.32
CA ARG A 30 -13.81 3.37 6.26
C ARG A 30 -13.37 3.14 7.70
N VAL A 31 -12.79 1.97 7.98
CA VAL A 31 -12.38 1.59 9.34
C VAL A 31 -11.34 2.56 9.90
N LEU A 32 -10.38 3.01 9.09
CA LEU A 32 -9.37 3.96 9.57
C LEU A 32 -9.97 5.33 9.88
N SER A 33 -10.86 5.81 9.03
CA SER A 33 -11.53 7.09 9.25
C SER A 33 -12.43 7.06 10.50
N GLU A 34 -13.21 5.99 10.67
CA GLU A 34 -14.02 5.75 11.86
C GLU A 34 -13.15 5.62 13.13
N PHE A 35 -12.09 4.79 13.09
CA PHE A 35 -11.19 4.56 14.22
C PHE A 35 -10.44 5.82 14.70
N THR A 36 -10.26 6.78 13.79
CA THR A 36 -9.62 8.07 14.06
C THR A 36 -10.63 9.20 14.29
N ASN A 37 -11.93 8.89 14.33
CA ASN A 37 -13.01 9.85 14.48
C ASN A 37 -12.90 11.03 13.48
N GLY A 38 -12.64 10.71 12.21
CA GLY A 38 -12.49 11.72 11.14
C GLY A 38 -11.19 12.51 11.14
N LYS A 39 -10.23 12.21 12.04
CA LYS A 39 -8.87 12.81 11.95
C LYS A 39 -8.10 12.34 10.72
N ILE A 40 -8.54 11.25 10.08
CA ILE A 40 -8.13 10.87 8.74
C ILE A 40 -9.38 10.81 7.86
N ILE A 41 -9.37 11.61 6.79
CA ILE A 41 -10.43 11.68 5.79
C ILE A 41 -9.93 10.92 4.56
N THR A 42 -10.73 9.98 4.08
CA THR A 42 -10.24 8.99 3.11
C THR A 42 -11.01 9.04 1.80
N LEU A 43 -10.31 8.89 0.68
CA LEU A 43 -10.85 8.55 -0.62
C LEU A 43 -10.39 7.14 -0.99
N THR A 44 -11.27 6.35 -1.59
CA THR A 44 -10.90 5.10 -2.27
C THR A 44 -11.51 5.06 -3.67
N ASP A 45 -10.96 4.24 -4.55
CA ASP A 45 -11.46 4.02 -5.90
C ASP A 45 -11.72 2.54 -6.19
N SER A 46 -12.66 2.28 -7.09
CA SER A 46 -12.76 1.00 -7.79
C SER A 46 -13.69 1.13 -9.00
N PRO A 47 -13.34 0.54 -10.15
CA PRO A 47 -14.24 0.51 -11.31
C PRO A 47 -15.38 -0.50 -11.11
N ASN A 48 -15.31 -1.36 -10.09
CA ASN A 48 -16.34 -2.36 -9.83
C ASN A 48 -17.53 -1.74 -9.05
N THR A 49 -18.68 -1.65 -9.72
CA THR A 49 -19.91 -1.11 -9.10
C THR A 49 -20.39 -1.93 -7.91
N GLY A 50 -20.06 -3.22 -7.82
CA GLY A 50 -20.31 -4.04 -6.62
C GLY A 50 -19.55 -3.55 -5.40
N ASN A 51 -18.31 -3.09 -5.57
CA ASN A 51 -17.52 -2.50 -4.50
C ASN A 51 -18.13 -1.18 -4.00
N LYS A 52 -18.65 -0.34 -4.91
CA LYS A 52 -19.39 0.89 -4.54
C LYS A 52 -20.63 0.57 -3.69
N LYS A 53 -21.42 -0.44 -4.12
CA LYS A 53 -22.63 -0.86 -3.41
C LYS A 53 -22.30 -1.32 -1.98
N GLU A 54 -21.26 -2.14 -1.81
CA GLU A 54 -20.83 -2.58 -0.49
C GLU A 54 -20.24 -1.45 0.35
N PHE A 55 -19.47 -0.52 -0.27
CA PHE A 55 -18.99 0.67 0.41
C PHE A 55 -20.14 1.47 1.01
N ASP A 56 -21.17 1.77 0.22
CA ASP A 56 -22.33 2.57 0.66
C ASP A 56 -23.14 1.86 1.73
N ARG A 57 -23.32 0.53 1.60
CA ARG A 57 -24.05 -0.29 2.57
C ARG A 57 -23.36 -0.31 3.94
N LEU A 58 -22.04 -0.28 3.96
CA LEU A 58 -21.22 -0.42 5.17
C LEU A 58 -20.69 0.92 5.72
N LEU A 59 -20.98 2.05 5.05
CA LEU A 59 -20.55 3.36 5.50
C LEU A 59 -21.41 3.85 6.67
N THR A 60 -20.77 4.15 7.80
CA THR A 60 -21.44 4.59 9.03
C THR A 60 -21.14 6.05 9.40
N HIS A 61 -20.35 6.76 8.59
CA HIS A 61 -19.86 8.11 8.88
C HIS A 61 -19.60 8.94 7.61
N GLY A 62 -19.48 10.27 7.74
CA GLY A 62 -19.34 11.21 6.60
C GLY A 62 -17.91 11.54 6.17
N ASN A 63 -16.90 10.76 6.59
CA ASN A 63 -15.47 11.09 6.42
C ASN A 63 -14.72 10.16 5.44
N SER A 64 -15.44 9.22 4.82
CA SER A 64 -14.91 8.36 3.77
C SER A 64 -15.69 8.56 2.48
N PHE A 65 -14.96 8.64 1.37
CA PHE A 65 -15.49 8.90 0.03
C PHE A 65 -15.05 7.77 -0.91
N PHE A 66 -15.86 7.55 -1.94
CA PHE A 66 -15.60 6.50 -2.93
C PHE A 66 -15.75 7.06 -4.35
N HIS A 67 -14.73 6.88 -5.15
CA HIS A 67 -14.75 7.11 -6.58
C HIS A 67 -15.04 5.81 -7.34
N CYS A 68 -16.18 5.76 -8.04
CA CYS A 68 -16.52 4.60 -8.88
C CYS A 68 -15.85 4.73 -10.25
N GLY A 69 -14.54 4.49 -10.29
CA GLY A 69 -13.69 4.58 -11.47
C GLY A 69 -12.32 4.00 -11.20
N CYS A 70 -11.40 4.18 -12.13
CA CYS A 70 -10.03 3.69 -12.01
C CYS A 70 -9.17 4.68 -11.21
N TRP A 71 -8.12 4.19 -10.57
CA TRP A 71 -7.17 5.07 -9.87
C TRP A 71 -6.49 6.09 -10.79
N VAL A 72 -6.36 5.79 -12.10
CA VAL A 72 -5.85 6.71 -13.12
C VAL A 72 -6.82 7.82 -13.52
N ASP A 73 -8.02 7.83 -12.95
CA ASP A 73 -8.94 8.96 -13.06
C ASP A 73 -8.58 10.04 -12.01
N ILE A 74 -7.83 9.67 -10.96
CA ILE A 74 -7.50 10.53 -9.82
C ILE A 74 -6.16 11.24 -10.07
N GLU A 75 -6.27 12.38 -10.76
CA GLU A 75 -5.18 13.33 -10.99
C GLU A 75 -5.46 14.70 -10.35
N PRO A 76 -4.46 15.61 -10.23
CA PRO A 76 -4.65 16.90 -9.60
C PRO A 76 -5.81 17.73 -10.19
N ASP A 77 -6.00 17.69 -11.51
CA ASP A 77 -7.09 18.43 -12.16
C ASP A 77 -8.46 17.80 -11.92
N PHE A 78 -8.53 16.47 -11.83
CA PHE A 78 -9.73 15.76 -11.40
C PHE A 78 -10.09 16.16 -9.96
N LEU A 79 -9.13 16.20 -9.04
CA LEU A 79 -9.34 16.53 -7.63
C LEU A 79 -9.83 17.98 -7.43
N LYS A 80 -9.36 18.93 -8.27
CA LYS A 80 -9.83 20.33 -8.22
C LYS A 80 -11.29 20.49 -8.68
N LYS A 81 -11.72 19.69 -9.66
CA LYS A 81 -13.02 19.84 -10.34
C LYS A 81 -14.12 18.96 -9.74
N ASN A 82 -13.78 17.83 -9.11
CA ASN A 82 -14.78 16.88 -8.62
C ASN A 82 -15.49 17.33 -7.33
N PRO A 83 -16.71 16.81 -7.09
CA PRO A 83 -17.49 17.09 -5.89
C PRO A 83 -17.09 16.25 -4.68
N TYR A 84 -16.08 15.37 -4.76
CA TYR A 84 -15.50 14.78 -3.56
C TYR A 84 -15.04 15.91 -2.65
N SER A 85 -15.14 15.72 -1.33
CA SER A 85 -15.02 16.82 -0.38
C SER A 85 -13.83 17.76 -0.67
N ARG A 86 -14.04 19.07 -0.38
CA ARG A 86 -13.02 20.13 -0.45
C ARG A 86 -11.68 19.73 0.20
N HIS A 87 -11.69 18.74 1.08
CA HIS A 87 -10.50 18.14 1.69
C HIS A 87 -9.42 17.71 0.68
N PHE A 88 -9.79 17.18 -0.50
CA PHE A 88 -8.83 16.55 -1.42
C PHE A 88 -8.31 17.44 -2.54
N GLN A 89 -8.79 18.69 -2.64
CA GLN A 89 -8.41 19.60 -3.74
C GLN A 89 -6.90 19.88 -3.81
N SER A 90 -6.20 19.75 -2.68
CA SER A 90 -4.75 19.93 -2.57
C SER A 90 -3.98 18.61 -2.56
N GLY A 91 -4.59 17.50 -2.96
CA GLY A 91 -3.99 16.17 -2.91
C GLY A 91 -4.07 15.50 -1.54
N PHE A 92 -3.16 14.56 -1.29
CA PHE A 92 -3.19 13.64 -0.16
C PHE A 92 -1.94 13.74 0.72
N ASP A 93 -2.13 13.64 2.03
CA ASP A 93 -1.03 13.47 2.99
C ASP A 93 -0.49 12.04 2.98
N ILE A 94 -1.37 11.10 2.65
CA ILE A 94 -1.09 9.66 2.61
C ILE A 94 -1.66 9.10 1.32
N ILE A 95 -0.85 8.38 0.56
CA ILE A 95 -1.33 7.52 -0.52
C ILE A 95 -0.99 6.08 -0.15
N TRP A 96 -1.93 5.17 -0.29
CA TRP A 96 -1.75 3.76 0.05
C TRP A 96 -2.14 2.90 -1.13
N GLU A 97 -1.13 2.41 -1.82
CA GLU A 97 -1.22 1.43 -2.89
C GLU A 97 -1.42 0.04 -2.27
N CYS A 98 -2.36 -0.75 -2.82
CA CYS A 98 -2.76 -2.03 -2.25
C CYS A 98 -2.74 -3.17 -3.28
N CYS A 99 -1.54 -3.63 -3.65
CA CYS A 99 -1.34 -4.69 -4.65
C CYS A 99 -2.05 -4.37 -5.98
N THR A 100 -2.17 -3.09 -6.28
CA THR A 100 -2.81 -2.51 -7.45
C THR A 100 -1.84 -2.53 -8.62
N PHE A 101 -0.62 -2.05 -8.44
CA PHE A 101 0.34 -1.85 -9.53
C PHE A 101 0.64 -3.13 -10.30
N GLN A 102 0.79 -4.26 -9.60
CA GLN A 102 0.95 -5.61 -10.19
C GLN A 102 -0.25 -6.10 -11.01
N MET A 103 -1.39 -5.40 -10.99
CA MET A 103 -2.56 -5.69 -11.83
C MET A 103 -2.52 -4.95 -13.17
N TYR A 104 -1.70 -3.90 -13.28
CA TYR A 104 -1.63 -3.01 -14.45
C TYR A 104 -0.32 -3.14 -15.23
N GLY A 105 0.67 -3.85 -14.69
CA GLY A 105 1.95 -4.11 -15.33
C GLY A 105 3.13 -4.00 -14.37
N ASN A 106 4.35 -4.15 -14.88
CA ASN A 106 5.59 -4.01 -14.12
C ASN A 106 6.22 -2.59 -14.14
N ASN A 107 5.56 -1.60 -14.72
CA ASN A 107 6.09 -0.24 -14.88
C ASN A 107 5.98 0.63 -13.62
N ARG A 108 6.68 0.23 -12.56
CA ARG A 108 6.61 0.89 -11.25
C ARG A 108 7.00 2.36 -11.29
N LYS A 109 7.90 2.75 -12.19
CA LYS A 109 8.33 4.15 -12.32
C LYS A 109 7.17 5.07 -12.69
N GLU A 110 6.51 4.80 -13.81
CA GLU A 110 5.39 5.64 -14.28
C GLU A 110 4.22 5.59 -13.31
N GLN A 111 3.91 4.41 -12.76
CA GLN A 111 2.86 4.23 -11.76
C GLN A 111 3.11 5.07 -10.50
N MET A 112 4.33 5.07 -9.97
CA MET A 112 4.71 5.89 -8.81
C MET A 112 4.79 7.38 -9.14
N GLN A 113 5.25 7.75 -10.33
CA GLN A 113 5.29 9.14 -10.79
C GLN A 113 3.87 9.73 -10.85
N TYR A 114 2.94 8.98 -11.45
CA TYR A 114 1.54 9.39 -11.56
C TYR A 114 0.92 9.69 -10.19
N ILE A 115 1.05 8.77 -9.22
CA ILE A 115 0.43 8.99 -7.90
C ILE A 115 1.13 10.10 -7.11
N ALA A 116 2.42 10.35 -7.37
CA ALA A 116 3.19 11.39 -6.70
C ALA A 116 2.70 12.80 -7.05
N GLU A 117 2.06 12.98 -8.21
CA GLU A 117 1.46 14.28 -8.60
C GLU A 117 0.33 14.72 -7.67
N SER A 118 -0.37 13.76 -7.07
CA SER A 118 -1.44 13.99 -6.09
C SER A 118 -0.94 13.94 -4.64
N LEU A 119 0.37 13.75 -4.41
CA LEU A 119 0.95 13.72 -3.07
C LEU A 119 1.28 15.13 -2.59
N LYS A 120 0.88 15.47 -1.37
CA LYS A 120 1.27 16.73 -0.73
C LYS A 120 2.76 16.74 -0.39
N PRO A 121 3.38 17.94 -0.27
CA PRO A 121 4.69 18.06 0.34
C PRO A 121 4.75 17.32 1.68
N ASP A 122 5.86 16.64 1.95
CA ASP A 122 6.07 15.81 3.13
C ASP A 122 5.14 14.59 3.28
N GLY A 123 4.32 14.29 2.26
CA GLY A 123 3.39 13.16 2.25
C GLY A 123 4.08 11.80 2.25
N LEU A 124 3.33 10.77 2.65
CA LEU A 124 3.80 9.38 2.71
C LEU A 124 3.08 8.53 1.68
N VAL A 125 3.84 7.76 0.91
CA VAL A 125 3.29 6.73 0.01
C VAL A 125 3.60 5.37 0.62
N PHE A 126 2.56 4.57 0.81
CA PHE A 126 2.65 3.18 1.23
C PHE A 126 2.46 2.29 0.00
N LEU A 127 3.46 1.46 -0.28
CA LEU A 127 3.45 0.47 -1.35
C LEU A 127 3.28 -0.90 -0.71
N TYR A 128 2.09 -1.49 -0.85
CA TYR A 128 1.80 -2.82 -0.35
C TYR A 128 1.77 -3.79 -1.53
N GLU A 129 2.88 -4.48 -1.76
CA GLU A 129 3.11 -5.21 -3.01
C GLU A 129 3.42 -6.67 -2.78
N LYS A 130 2.95 -7.50 -3.70
CA LYS A 130 3.46 -8.86 -3.86
C LYS A 130 4.70 -8.79 -4.75
N LEU A 131 5.85 -9.12 -4.18
CA LEU A 131 7.12 -9.05 -4.88
C LEU A 131 7.59 -10.42 -5.35
N ASN A 132 8.35 -10.42 -6.44
CA ASN A 132 9.13 -11.56 -6.87
C ASN A 132 10.44 -11.65 -6.07
N THR A 133 11.09 -12.81 -6.12
CA THR A 133 12.41 -13.01 -5.53
C THR A 133 13.44 -13.25 -6.64
N PRO A 134 14.71 -12.83 -6.46
CA PRO A 134 15.76 -13.10 -7.45
C PRO A 134 15.94 -14.60 -7.75
N LEU A 135 15.72 -15.45 -6.74
CA LEU A 135 15.77 -16.90 -6.87
C LEU A 135 14.35 -17.46 -6.97
N HIS A 136 14.08 -18.23 -8.03
CA HIS A 136 12.76 -18.83 -8.25
C HIS A 136 12.38 -19.84 -7.15
N GLU A 137 13.36 -20.54 -6.58
CA GLU A 137 13.14 -21.47 -5.47
C GLU A 137 12.59 -20.79 -4.22
N ASP A 138 13.04 -19.57 -3.91
CA ASP A 138 12.51 -18.78 -2.79
C ASP A 138 11.07 -18.37 -3.06
N PHE A 139 10.77 -17.99 -4.30
CA PHE A 139 9.40 -17.66 -4.72
C PHE A 139 8.46 -18.85 -4.51
N MET A 140 8.86 -20.03 -4.99
CA MET A 140 8.09 -21.25 -4.86
C MET A 140 7.94 -21.69 -3.40
N ARG A 141 9.00 -21.57 -2.59
CA ARG A 141 8.95 -21.82 -1.14
C ARG A 141 7.87 -20.96 -0.47
N MET A 142 7.76 -19.69 -0.84
CA MET A 142 6.74 -18.78 -0.30
C MET A 142 5.34 -19.10 -0.77
N GLU A 143 5.17 -19.45 -2.05
CA GLU A 143 3.86 -19.87 -2.57
C GLU A 143 3.38 -21.14 -1.86
N VAL A 144 4.27 -22.10 -1.59
CA VAL A 144 3.94 -23.31 -0.81
C VAL A 144 3.54 -22.96 0.63
N LEU A 145 4.30 -22.12 1.34
CA LEU A 145 3.96 -21.70 2.70
C LEU A 145 2.62 -20.96 2.75
N LYS A 146 2.36 -20.09 1.78
CA LYS A 146 1.09 -19.38 1.64
C LYS A 146 -0.07 -20.35 1.39
N THR A 147 0.12 -21.35 0.54
CA THR A 147 -0.90 -22.39 0.30
C THR A 147 -1.19 -23.18 1.57
N LYS A 148 -0.15 -23.64 2.29
CA LYS A 148 -0.32 -24.31 3.59
C LYS A 148 -1.07 -23.47 4.62
N PHE A 149 -0.85 -22.16 4.62
CA PHE A 149 -1.61 -21.24 5.48
C PHE A 149 -3.09 -21.18 5.06
N LYS A 150 -3.37 -21.05 3.76
CA LYS A 150 -4.74 -20.97 3.22
C LYS A 150 -5.55 -22.25 3.47
N GLU A 151 -4.92 -23.42 3.42
CA GLU A 151 -5.57 -24.71 3.68
C GLU A 151 -6.19 -24.81 5.08
N ARG A 152 -5.82 -23.93 6.02
CA ARG A 152 -6.44 -23.84 7.35
C ARG A 152 -7.82 -23.20 7.34
N TYR A 153 -8.15 -22.44 6.30
CA TYR A 153 -9.35 -21.59 6.24
C TYR A 153 -10.20 -21.80 4.98
N PHE A 154 -9.61 -22.39 3.92
CA PHE A 154 -10.27 -22.57 2.64
C PHE A 154 -10.15 -24.02 2.18
N ASN A 155 -11.19 -24.50 1.50
CA ASN A 155 -11.16 -25.80 0.87
C ASN A 155 -10.24 -25.78 -0.36
N LYS A 156 -9.60 -26.92 -0.64
CA LYS A 156 -8.65 -27.05 -1.76
C LYS A 156 -9.23 -26.62 -3.11
N LYS A 157 -10.53 -26.87 -3.35
CA LYS A 157 -11.22 -26.45 -4.59
C LYS A 157 -11.18 -24.94 -4.78
N ASP A 158 -11.48 -24.17 -3.73
CA ASP A 158 -11.51 -22.70 -3.79
C ASP A 158 -10.12 -22.10 -4.03
N ILE A 159 -9.10 -22.72 -3.41
CA ILE A 159 -7.69 -22.34 -3.61
C ILE A 159 -7.28 -22.54 -5.09
N ILE A 160 -7.58 -23.71 -5.66
CA ILE A 160 -7.23 -24.05 -7.04
C ILE A 160 -8.01 -23.17 -8.05
N MET A 161 -9.30 -22.91 -7.81
CA MET A 161 -10.10 -22.06 -8.69
C MET A 161 -9.54 -20.65 -8.75
N LYS A 162 -9.20 -20.05 -7.59
CA LYS A 162 -8.61 -18.71 -7.51
C LYS A 162 -7.25 -18.63 -8.22
N GLU A 163 -6.44 -19.67 -8.12
CA GLU A 163 -5.14 -19.73 -8.78
C GLU A 163 -5.26 -19.75 -10.31
N LYS A 164 -6.21 -20.52 -10.84
CA LYS A 164 -6.42 -20.63 -12.28
C LYS A 164 -7.01 -19.36 -12.91
N SER A 165 -7.84 -18.60 -12.19
CA SER A 165 -8.60 -17.46 -12.75
C SER A 165 -7.89 -16.11 -12.67
N ILE A 166 -7.13 -15.85 -11.59
CA ILE A 166 -6.59 -14.51 -11.30
C ILE A 166 -5.06 -14.49 -11.32
N LEU A 167 -4.40 -15.57 -10.90
CA LEU A 167 -2.98 -15.50 -10.57
C LEU A 167 -2.05 -15.60 -11.79
N LYS A 168 -2.44 -16.30 -12.86
CA LYS A 168 -1.55 -16.57 -14.01
C LYS A 168 -0.93 -15.31 -14.63
N THR A 169 -1.71 -14.24 -14.80
CA THR A 169 -1.21 -12.98 -15.37
C THR A 169 -0.55 -12.09 -14.32
N MET A 170 -0.99 -12.14 -13.06
CA MET A 170 -0.43 -11.30 -12.00
C MET A 170 1.02 -11.66 -11.64
N HIS A 171 1.41 -12.93 -11.81
CA HIS A 171 2.78 -13.37 -11.54
C HIS A 171 3.82 -12.75 -12.48
N THR A 172 3.46 -12.44 -13.73
CA THR A 172 4.40 -11.85 -14.71
C THR A 172 4.68 -10.38 -14.44
N GLU A 173 3.77 -9.71 -13.72
CA GLU A 173 3.85 -8.27 -13.44
C GLU A 173 4.39 -7.95 -12.03
N CYS A 174 4.79 -8.96 -11.27
CA CYS A 174 5.45 -8.78 -9.98
C CYS A 174 6.93 -8.44 -10.19
N VAL A 175 7.38 -7.33 -9.59
CA VAL A 175 8.80 -6.92 -9.59
C VAL A 175 9.52 -7.46 -8.35
N THR A 176 10.84 -7.52 -8.41
CA THR A 176 11.70 -7.79 -7.24
C THR A 176 11.80 -6.57 -6.32
N LEU A 177 12.24 -6.79 -5.08
CA LEU A 177 12.51 -5.70 -4.14
C LEU A 177 13.59 -4.73 -4.64
N ASP A 178 14.63 -5.23 -5.32
CA ASP A 178 15.69 -4.37 -5.88
C ASP A 178 15.17 -3.49 -7.03
N GLU A 179 14.34 -4.04 -7.92
CA GLU A 179 13.68 -3.27 -8.98
C GLU A 179 12.79 -2.18 -8.39
N LEU A 180 11.94 -2.52 -7.41
CA LEU A 180 11.09 -1.54 -6.74
C LEU A 180 11.90 -0.42 -6.05
N ILE A 181 12.99 -0.77 -5.36
CA ILE A 181 13.90 0.21 -4.76
C ILE A 181 14.55 1.10 -5.81
N ASN A 182 14.99 0.51 -6.93
CA ASN A 182 15.65 1.24 -8.00
C ASN A 182 14.74 2.25 -8.66
N GLU A 183 13.46 1.93 -8.85
CA GLU A 183 12.50 2.88 -9.39
C GLU A 183 12.05 3.91 -8.34
N ALA A 184 11.75 3.47 -7.11
CA ALA A 184 11.25 4.35 -6.07
C ALA A 184 12.27 5.44 -5.69
N LYS A 185 13.57 5.12 -5.62
CA LYS A 185 14.62 6.09 -5.26
C LYS A 185 14.83 7.19 -6.31
N ASN A 186 14.34 7.00 -7.54
CA ASN A 186 14.41 8.00 -8.60
C ASN A 186 13.28 9.04 -8.49
N ILE A 187 12.27 8.74 -7.67
CA ILE A 187 11.07 9.57 -7.48
C ILE A 187 11.06 10.17 -6.07
N PHE A 188 11.40 9.37 -5.07
CA PHE A 188 11.40 9.75 -3.67
C PHE A 188 12.82 9.75 -3.08
N ARG A 189 13.10 10.67 -2.17
CA ARG A 189 14.41 10.74 -1.49
C ARG A 189 14.62 9.63 -0.47
N TYR A 190 13.58 9.17 0.21
CA TYR A 190 13.69 8.22 1.31
C TYR A 190 12.70 7.07 1.17
N GLY A 191 13.10 5.88 1.58
CA GLY A 191 12.23 4.71 1.63
C GLY A 191 12.65 3.71 2.67
N ALA A 192 11.67 3.07 3.30
CA ALA A 192 11.89 2.06 4.34
C ALA A 192 10.92 0.89 4.19
N LEU A 193 11.44 -0.31 4.38
CA LEU A 193 10.63 -1.48 4.66
C LEU A 193 10.01 -1.29 6.04
N ILE A 194 8.70 -1.50 6.14
CA ILE A 194 7.98 -1.44 7.42
C ILE A 194 7.29 -2.74 7.75
N TRP A 195 7.11 -3.67 6.80
CA TRP A 195 6.57 -4.99 7.08
C TRP A 195 6.88 -5.97 5.94
N ASN A 196 7.09 -7.24 6.25
CA ASN A 196 7.19 -8.31 5.26
C ASN A 196 6.64 -9.62 5.83
N ALA A 197 5.76 -10.28 5.08
CA ALA A 197 5.39 -11.68 5.31
C ALA A 197 5.23 -12.45 3.99
N GLY A 198 5.95 -13.55 3.86
CA GLY A 198 6.11 -14.28 2.61
C GLY A 198 6.63 -13.36 1.52
N ASN A 199 5.99 -13.42 0.35
CA ASN A 199 6.26 -12.54 -0.77
C ASN A 199 5.47 -11.22 -0.76
N PHE A 200 4.84 -10.86 0.36
CA PHE A 200 4.19 -9.56 0.51
C PHE A 200 5.08 -8.60 1.31
N TYR A 201 5.18 -7.38 0.82
CA TYR A 201 6.03 -6.33 1.36
C TYR A 201 5.20 -5.08 1.55
N GLU A 202 5.54 -4.34 2.59
CA GLU A 202 5.02 -3.00 2.77
C GLU A 202 6.18 -2.04 2.99
N ILE A 203 6.25 -1.07 2.09
CA ILE A 203 7.32 -0.08 2.01
C ILE A 203 6.67 1.29 2.09
N VAL A 204 7.25 2.17 2.88
CA VAL A 204 6.86 3.58 2.89
C VAL A 204 7.95 4.40 2.21
N VAL A 205 7.55 5.30 1.31
CA VAL A 205 8.44 6.20 0.57
C VAL A 205 7.95 7.65 0.67
N THR A 206 8.90 8.60 0.64
CA THR A 206 8.62 10.04 0.80
C THR A 206 9.87 10.87 0.47
N ASP A 207 9.68 12.16 0.19
CA ASP A 207 10.77 13.13 0.11
C ASP A 207 11.21 13.70 1.46
N SER A 208 10.46 13.41 2.52
CA SER A 208 10.68 13.99 3.84
C SER A 208 11.24 12.99 4.84
N LYS A 209 12.54 13.15 5.17
CA LYS A 209 13.18 12.38 6.24
C LYS A 209 12.42 12.53 7.56
N LYS A 210 11.94 13.74 7.83
CA LYS A 210 11.21 14.07 9.06
C LYS A 210 9.90 13.30 9.13
N SER A 211 9.09 13.32 8.06
CA SER A 211 7.84 12.55 8.02
C SER A 211 8.07 11.06 8.14
N LEU A 212 9.05 10.53 7.41
CA LEU A 212 9.39 9.11 7.46
C LEU A 212 9.77 8.66 8.88
N LEU A 213 10.70 9.37 9.52
CA LEU A 213 11.11 9.06 10.89
C LEU A 213 9.97 9.25 11.88
N SER A 214 9.16 10.30 11.72
CA SER A 214 8.00 10.56 12.57
C SER A 214 6.99 9.41 12.51
N PHE A 215 6.77 8.83 11.33
CA PHE A 215 5.92 7.66 11.16
C PHE A 215 6.55 6.37 11.69
N ILE A 216 7.80 6.08 11.32
CA ILE A 216 8.50 4.85 11.75
C ILE A 216 8.58 4.76 13.28
N ASN A 217 8.86 5.87 13.96
CA ASN A 217 8.95 5.91 15.42
C ASN A 217 7.61 5.68 16.13
N LEU A 218 6.49 5.74 15.39
CA LEU A 218 5.15 5.43 15.90
C LEU A 218 4.72 3.99 15.60
N LEU A 219 5.52 3.22 14.86
CA LEU A 219 5.21 1.82 14.58
C LEU A 219 5.31 1.00 15.88
N PRO A 220 4.28 0.18 16.19
CA PRO A 220 4.40 -0.78 17.28
C PRO A 220 5.40 -1.87 16.90
N ALA A 221 5.81 -2.67 17.89
CA ALA A 221 6.57 -3.87 17.64
C ALA A 221 5.85 -4.77 16.62
N ILE A 222 6.57 -5.15 15.56
CA ILE A 222 6.01 -5.91 14.45
C ILE A 222 6.23 -7.38 14.71
N PHE A 223 5.12 -8.13 14.74
CA PHE A 223 5.15 -9.57 14.86
C PHE A 223 4.78 -10.22 13.52
N VAL A 224 5.73 -11.01 13.01
CA VAL A 224 5.54 -11.95 11.89
C VAL A 224 6.25 -13.23 12.31
N PRO A 225 5.58 -14.40 12.32
CA PRO A 225 6.23 -15.66 12.63
C PRO A 225 7.42 -15.91 11.72
N ASN A 226 8.46 -16.55 12.24
CA ASN A 226 9.76 -16.64 11.58
C ASN A 226 9.68 -17.34 10.22
N GLU A 227 8.83 -18.35 10.09
CA GLU A 227 8.63 -19.10 8.85
C GLU A 227 8.03 -18.24 7.72
N TYR A 228 7.33 -17.15 8.05
CA TYR A 228 6.81 -16.20 7.06
C TYR A 228 7.73 -14.99 6.88
N ARG A 229 8.85 -14.91 7.59
CA ARG A 229 9.73 -13.75 7.51
C ARG A 229 10.82 -13.98 6.46
N LEU A 230 10.70 -13.36 5.28
CA LEU A 230 11.78 -13.37 4.30
C LEU A 230 12.89 -12.40 4.67
N ILE A 231 12.57 -11.21 5.18
CA ILE A 231 13.58 -10.21 5.52
C ILE A 231 13.88 -10.24 7.02
N LYS A 232 15.16 -10.41 7.39
CA LYS A 232 15.63 -10.49 8.77
C LYS A 232 15.09 -9.37 9.65
N LYS A 233 15.16 -8.13 9.15
CA LYS A 233 14.76 -6.92 9.86
C LYS A 233 13.50 -6.31 9.23
N GLN A 234 12.40 -6.28 10.00
CA GLN A 234 11.09 -5.86 9.52
C GLN A 234 10.96 -4.34 9.29
N VAL A 235 11.72 -3.54 10.04
CA VAL A 235 11.73 -2.08 9.90
C VAL A 235 13.15 -1.61 9.60
N GLN A 236 13.41 -1.13 8.39
CA GLN A 236 14.73 -0.63 8.00
C GLN A 236 14.66 0.28 6.78
N PHE A 237 15.56 1.27 6.73
CA PHE A 237 15.75 2.06 5.52
C PHE A 237 16.26 1.19 4.38
N LEU A 238 15.62 1.32 3.22
CA LEU A 238 16.00 0.68 1.97
C LEU A 238 16.84 1.63 1.11
N PHE A 239 16.53 2.92 1.15
CA PHE A 239 17.29 3.98 0.48
C PHE A 239 17.14 5.31 1.22
N ALA A 240 18.13 6.19 1.04
CA ALA A 240 18.14 7.55 1.58
C ALA A 240 18.89 8.50 0.64
N ASN A 241 18.35 9.71 0.45
CA ASN A 241 18.84 10.71 -0.51
C ASN A 241 19.08 10.12 -1.91
N GLY A 242 18.14 9.31 -2.40
CA GLY A 242 18.22 8.65 -3.71
C GLY A 242 19.27 7.52 -3.81
N LYS A 243 19.93 7.17 -2.70
CA LYS A 243 20.95 6.11 -2.66
C LYS A 243 20.42 4.86 -1.96
N ALA A 244 20.46 3.72 -2.65
CA ALA A 244 20.12 2.43 -2.09
C ALA A 244 21.10 2.03 -0.97
N LEU A 245 20.57 1.47 0.12
CA LEU A 245 21.36 1.12 1.31
C LEU A 245 21.74 -0.36 1.40
N LYS A 246 21.24 -1.22 0.48
CA LYS A 246 21.55 -2.66 0.29
C LYS A 246 21.95 -3.42 1.58
N ASN A 247 21.25 -3.14 2.66
CA ASN A 247 21.56 -3.63 4.01
C ASN A 247 20.56 -4.70 4.47
N TYR A 248 19.51 -4.94 3.68
CA TYR A 248 18.54 -5.97 3.96
C TYR A 248 19.14 -7.35 3.66
N LYS A 249 18.79 -8.34 4.49
CA LYS A 249 19.26 -9.72 4.36
C LYS A 249 18.05 -10.64 4.35
N TYR A 250 18.04 -11.59 3.42
CA TYR A 250 17.06 -12.65 3.40
C TYR A 250 17.32 -13.65 4.55
N ASN A 251 16.25 -14.20 5.12
CA ASN A 251 16.26 -15.41 5.92
C ASN A 251 16.35 -16.57 4.93
N VAL A 252 17.57 -17.08 4.77
CA VAL A 252 17.82 -18.34 4.07
C VAL A 252 17.30 -19.47 4.95
#